data_AF-A0A3B5AYG2-F1
#
_entry.id   AF-A0A3B5AYG2-F1
#
_cell.length_a   1.000
_cell.length_b   1.000
_cell.length_c   1.000
_cell.angle_alpha   90.00
_cell.angle_beta   90.00
_cell.angle_gamma   90.00
#
_symmetry.space_group_name_H-M   'P 1'
#
loop_
_entity.id
_entity.type
_entity.pdbx_description
1 polymer ?
#
loop_
_entity_poly.entity_id
_entity_poly.type
_entity_poly.pdbx_seq_one_letter_code
_entity_poly.pdbx_strand_id
1 'polypeptide(L)'
;PFHSNTGNVSSRYETGITPAGWTFSIWGVIYTWLTLMVIYITSYVCRSWAQCLLPYAFYFCWLCNMVMNMAWLLVWDRLMLAALVLLILIAFSNYCALFFVCYATDYYGLWLQTYHRKDLACLRILVQNGLAVYTTWTSIASLINFSLVLHLWGVDKSTAATASLCILFAEVVIFILENWVLDRWVRYILTVYPVVIVALVGNVYKHFDLDDPTPNSVFMVLLVVACILFVSRFFTVLWRNR
;
A
#
# COMPACT_ATOMS: atom_id res chain seq x y z
N PRO A 1 -6.04 -8.33 -24.71
CA PRO A 1 -7.09 -8.84 -23.77
C PRO A 1 -6.43 -9.62 -22.62
N PHE A 2 -6.78 -9.31 -21.36
CA PHE A 2 -6.31 -10.11 -20.22
C PHE A 2 -6.93 -11.52 -20.32
N HIS A 3 -6.10 -12.57 -20.21
CA HIS A 3 -6.57 -13.96 -20.33
C HIS A 3 -7.29 -14.46 -19.06
N SER A 4 -7.21 -13.73 -17.95
CA SER A 4 -7.79 -14.13 -16.66
C SER A 4 -8.00 -12.91 -15.75
N ASN A 5 -9.03 -12.96 -14.90
CA ASN A 5 -9.25 -11.97 -13.83
C ASN A 5 -8.16 -12.12 -12.74
N THR A 6 -7.82 -11.06 -12.01
CA THR A 6 -6.84 -11.06 -10.90
C THR A 6 -7.14 -12.12 -9.84
N GLY A 7 -8.41 -12.33 -9.52
CA GLY A 7 -8.86 -13.43 -8.65
C GLY A 7 -8.62 -14.83 -9.24
N ASN A 8 -8.65 -14.97 -10.56
CA ASN A 8 -8.57 -16.25 -11.27
C ASN A 8 -7.11 -16.70 -11.52
N VAL A 9 -6.18 -15.76 -11.66
CA VAL A 9 -4.74 -16.06 -11.70
C VAL A 9 -4.22 -16.36 -10.30
N SER A 10 -4.67 -15.61 -9.29
CA SER A 10 -4.31 -15.89 -7.90
C SER A 10 -4.86 -17.23 -7.40
N SER A 11 -6.02 -17.69 -7.90
CA SER A 11 -6.54 -19.05 -7.63
C SER A 11 -5.80 -20.16 -8.39
N ARG A 12 -5.05 -19.84 -9.46
CA ARG A 12 -4.20 -20.81 -10.16
C ARG A 12 -2.86 -21.03 -9.46
N TYR A 13 -2.41 -20.03 -8.72
CA TYR A 13 -1.12 -20.01 -8.02
C TYR A 13 -1.31 -19.71 -6.53
N GLU A 14 -2.05 -20.59 -5.83
CA GLU A 14 -2.41 -20.37 -4.42
C GLU A 14 -1.24 -20.65 -3.47
N THR A 15 -0.77 -19.59 -2.82
CA THR A 15 0.18 -19.67 -1.69
C THR A 15 -0.58 -19.77 -0.36
N GLY A 16 0.12 -20.12 0.72
CA GLY A 16 -0.48 -20.15 2.07
C GLY A 16 -0.87 -18.77 2.60
N ILE A 17 -0.59 -17.69 1.87
CA ILE A 17 -0.87 -16.29 2.26
C ILE A 17 -1.62 -15.51 1.17
N THR A 18 -2.11 -16.20 0.13
CA THR A 18 -2.91 -15.56 -0.92
C THR A 18 -4.32 -15.31 -0.35
N PRO A 19 -4.81 -14.06 -0.24
CA PRO A 19 -6.14 -13.79 0.32
C PRO A 19 -7.27 -14.24 -0.64
N ALA A 20 -8.50 -14.19 -0.14
CA ALA A 20 -9.70 -14.43 -0.94
C ALA A 20 -9.77 -13.51 -2.18
N GLY A 21 -10.36 -14.01 -3.28
CA GLY A 21 -10.40 -13.31 -4.56
C GLY A 21 -11.04 -11.91 -4.51
N TRP A 22 -12.03 -11.70 -3.63
CA TRP A 22 -12.67 -10.40 -3.46
C TRP A 22 -11.71 -9.32 -2.92
N THR A 23 -10.66 -9.70 -2.20
CA THR A 23 -9.66 -8.77 -1.63
C THR A 23 -8.91 -8.02 -2.73
N PHE A 24 -8.77 -8.61 -3.92
CA PHE A 24 -8.12 -7.97 -5.08
C PHE A 24 -8.96 -6.84 -5.70
N SER A 25 -10.20 -6.63 -5.27
CA SER A 25 -11.01 -5.46 -5.67
C SER A 25 -10.39 -4.12 -5.26
N ILE A 26 -9.45 -4.14 -4.32
CA ILE A 26 -8.66 -2.97 -3.91
C ILE A 26 -7.91 -2.31 -5.06
N TRP A 27 -7.58 -3.03 -6.14
CA TRP A 27 -7.02 -2.42 -7.35
C TRP A 27 -7.97 -1.38 -7.98
N GLY A 28 -9.29 -1.62 -7.93
CA GLY A 28 -10.28 -0.64 -8.38
C GLY A 28 -10.25 0.64 -7.52
N VAL A 29 -10.09 0.49 -6.21
CA VAL A 29 -9.93 1.61 -5.27
C VAL A 29 -8.65 2.39 -5.58
N ILE A 30 -7.52 1.68 -5.76
CA ILE A 30 -6.22 2.28 -6.12
C ILE A 30 -6.32 3.08 -7.42
N TYR A 31 -6.85 2.48 -8.49
CA TYR A 31 -6.94 3.16 -9.77
C TYR A 31 -7.89 4.36 -9.73
N THR A 32 -9.00 4.27 -9.00
CA THR A 32 -9.90 5.42 -8.77
C THR A 32 -9.16 6.56 -8.07
N TRP A 33 -8.39 6.24 -7.03
CA TRP A 33 -7.63 7.24 -6.27
C TRP A 33 -6.51 7.87 -7.11
N LEU A 34 -5.79 7.06 -7.89
CA LEU A 34 -4.76 7.53 -8.82
C LEU A 34 -5.37 8.45 -9.87
N THR A 35 -6.55 8.15 -10.41
CA THR A 35 -7.26 9.04 -11.34
C THR A 35 -7.61 10.39 -10.68
N LEU A 36 -8.14 10.37 -9.46
CA LEU A 36 -8.44 11.60 -8.72
C LEU A 36 -7.17 12.40 -8.41
N MET A 37 -6.07 11.72 -8.08
CA MET A 37 -4.76 12.32 -7.86
C MET A 37 -4.24 13.01 -9.12
N VAL A 38 -4.35 12.37 -10.28
CA VAL A 38 -3.99 12.95 -11.58
C VAL A 38 -4.80 14.23 -11.84
N ILE A 39 -6.13 14.16 -11.71
CA ILE A 39 -7.01 15.32 -11.92
C ILE A 39 -6.60 16.49 -11.00
N TYR A 40 -6.34 16.19 -9.73
CA TYR A 40 -5.92 17.18 -8.75
C TYR A 40 -4.56 17.79 -9.10
N ILE A 41 -3.56 16.98 -9.45
CA ILE A 41 -2.21 17.46 -9.82
C ILE A 41 -2.26 18.26 -11.12
N THR A 42 -3.04 17.84 -12.12
CA THR A 42 -3.18 18.59 -13.38
C THR A 42 -3.80 19.97 -13.15
N SER A 43 -4.65 20.14 -12.13
CA SER A 43 -5.15 21.47 -11.74
C SER A 43 -4.04 22.46 -11.34
N TYR A 44 -2.83 21.99 -11.02
CA TYR A 44 -1.69 22.85 -10.66
C TYR A 44 -1.20 23.65 -11.87
N VAL A 45 -1.42 23.16 -13.10
CA VAL A 45 -1.07 23.90 -14.32
C VAL A 45 -1.78 25.25 -14.38
N CYS A 46 -3.01 25.32 -13.90
CA CYS A 46 -3.81 26.54 -13.84
C CYS A 46 -3.49 27.45 -12.64
N ARG A 47 -2.54 27.06 -11.76
CA ARG A 47 -2.26 27.72 -10.48
C ARG A 47 -0.75 27.88 -10.25
N SER A 48 -0.23 29.07 -10.54
CA SER A 48 1.21 29.37 -10.53
C SER A 48 1.93 28.96 -9.24
N TRP A 49 1.33 29.20 -8.07
CA TRP A 49 1.94 28.82 -6.78
C TRP A 49 2.02 27.30 -6.56
N ALA A 50 1.07 26.53 -7.11
CA ALA A 50 0.99 25.08 -6.89
C ALA A 50 2.02 24.30 -7.70
N GLN A 51 2.53 24.88 -8.79
CA GLN A 51 3.56 24.27 -9.63
C GLN A 51 4.87 24.01 -8.87
N CYS A 52 5.18 24.84 -7.88
CA CYS A 52 6.36 24.71 -7.02
C CYS A 52 6.12 23.86 -5.76
N LEU A 53 4.89 23.36 -5.55
CA LEU A 53 4.50 22.70 -4.31
C LEU A 53 5.13 21.31 -4.18
N LEU A 54 5.11 20.52 -5.26
CA LEU A 54 5.67 19.17 -5.28
C LEU A 54 7.04 19.18 -5.97
N PRO A 55 8.07 18.55 -5.39
CA PRO A 55 9.40 18.54 -5.96
C PRO A 55 9.46 17.71 -7.25
N TYR A 56 10.37 18.02 -8.18
CA TYR A 56 10.57 17.25 -9.42
C TYR A 56 10.81 15.75 -9.17
N ALA A 57 11.48 15.42 -8.07
CA ALA A 57 11.72 14.04 -7.66
C ALA A 57 10.41 13.26 -7.39
N PHE A 58 9.36 13.92 -6.86
CA PHE A 58 8.05 13.30 -6.69
C PHE A 58 7.48 12.86 -8.05
N TYR A 59 7.47 13.76 -9.03
CA TYR A 59 6.94 13.47 -10.37
C TYR A 59 7.73 12.38 -11.07
N PHE A 60 9.06 12.39 -10.94
CA PHE A 60 9.92 11.35 -11.48
C PHE A 60 9.58 9.98 -10.88
N CYS A 61 9.53 9.86 -9.54
CA CYS A 61 9.17 8.61 -8.87
C CYS A 61 7.77 8.12 -9.29
N TRP A 62 6.79 9.03 -9.35
CA TRP A 62 5.43 8.69 -9.72
C TRP A 62 5.31 8.24 -11.19
N LEU A 63 5.95 8.93 -12.14
CA LEU A 63 5.94 8.54 -13.56
C LEU A 63 6.64 7.20 -13.78
N CYS A 64 7.81 7.00 -13.15
CA CYS A 64 8.49 5.70 -13.17
C CYS A 64 7.58 4.59 -12.64
N ASN A 65 6.86 4.84 -11.55
CA ASN A 65 5.92 3.90 -10.99
C ASN A 65 4.79 3.54 -11.97
N MET A 66 4.19 4.53 -12.65
CA MET A 66 3.14 4.27 -13.64
C MET A 66 3.63 3.41 -14.80
N VAL A 67 4.87 3.64 -15.28
CA VAL A 67 5.50 2.80 -16.31
C VAL A 67 5.71 1.38 -15.82
N MET A 68 6.22 1.21 -14.60
CA MET A 68 6.40 -0.12 -13.99
C MET A 68 5.07 -0.84 -13.76
N ASN A 69 4.00 -0.13 -13.38
CA ASN A 69 2.66 -0.71 -13.22
C ASN A 69 2.10 -1.22 -14.56
N MET A 70 2.25 -0.44 -15.63
CA MET A 70 1.88 -0.88 -16.98
C MET A 70 2.69 -2.12 -17.40
N ALA A 71 4.00 -2.14 -17.16
CA ALA A 71 4.84 -3.30 -17.43
C ALA A 71 4.40 -4.52 -16.60
N TRP A 72 4.04 -4.33 -15.33
CA TRP A 72 3.56 -5.38 -14.45
C TRP A 72 2.28 -6.03 -14.98
N LEU A 73 1.32 -5.22 -15.44
CA LEU A 73 0.08 -5.70 -16.06
C LEU A 73 0.30 -6.57 -17.31
N LEU A 74 1.45 -6.48 -17.97
CA LEU A 74 1.80 -7.31 -19.13
C LEU A 74 2.45 -8.64 -18.76
N VAL A 75 3.08 -8.73 -17.59
CA VAL A 75 3.91 -9.90 -17.21
C VAL A 75 3.35 -10.69 -16.02
N TRP A 76 2.44 -10.11 -15.24
CA TRP A 76 1.97 -10.66 -13.96
C TRP A 76 1.32 -12.04 -14.06
N ASP A 77 0.74 -12.40 -15.22
CA ASP A 77 0.09 -13.70 -15.45
C ASP A 77 1.01 -14.75 -16.09
N ARG A 78 2.20 -14.36 -16.55
CA ARG A 78 3.11 -15.20 -17.35
C ARG A 78 4.45 -15.45 -16.68
N LEU A 79 5.03 -14.41 -16.07
CA LEU A 79 6.41 -14.41 -15.58
C LEU A 79 6.44 -13.99 -14.11
N MET A 80 6.24 -14.97 -13.20
CA MET A 80 6.10 -14.70 -11.76
C MET A 80 7.31 -13.98 -11.15
N LEU A 81 8.54 -14.34 -11.56
CA LEU A 81 9.75 -13.65 -11.08
C LEU A 81 9.82 -12.20 -11.57
N ALA A 82 9.50 -11.94 -12.84
CA ALA A 82 9.47 -10.58 -13.38
C ALA A 82 8.36 -9.76 -12.71
N ALA A 83 7.21 -10.36 -12.44
CA ALA A 83 6.10 -9.75 -11.72
C ALA A 83 6.50 -9.36 -10.29
N LEU A 84 7.23 -10.22 -9.58
CA LEU A 84 7.78 -9.94 -8.27
C LEU A 84 8.75 -8.75 -8.30
N VAL A 85 9.72 -8.76 -9.20
CA VAL A 85 10.71 -7.68 -9.33
C VAL A 85 10.01 -6.34 -9.61
N LEU A 86 9.04 -6.33 -10.52
CA LEU A 86 8.28 -5.12 -10.82
C LEU A 86 7.46 -4.64 -9.62
N LEU A 87 6.82 -5.54 -8.85
CA LEU A 87 6.09 -5.14 -7.64
C LEU A 87 7.00 -4.53 -6.56
N ILE A 88 8.20 -5.07 -6.37
CA ILE A 88 9.20 -4.50 -5.45
C ILE A 88 9.61 -3.10 -5.91
N LEU A 89 9.89 -2.91 -7.20
CA LEU A 89 10.26 -1.60 -7.76
C LEU A 89 9.09 -0.60 -7.70
N ILE A 90 7.85 -1.06 -7.90
CA ILE A 90 6.64 -0.27 -7.71
C ILE A 90 6.51 0.16 -6.24
N ALA A 91 6.63 -0.77 -5.29
CA ALA A 91 6.55 -0.45 -3.87
C ALA A 91 7.63 0.56 -3.47
N PHE A 92 8.88 0.35 -3.91
CA PHE A 92 9.99 1.27 -3.65
C PHE A 92 9.75 2.67 -4.22
N SER A 93 9.38 2.78 -5.50
CA SER A 93 9.11 4.08 -6.12
C SER A 93 7.92 4.80 -5.48
N ASN A 94 6.91 4.06 -5.01
CA ASN A 94 5.80 4.58 -4.23
C ASN A 94 6.25 5.12 -2.86
N TYR A 95 7.11 4.40 -2.12
CA TYR A 95 7.69 4.90 -0.86
C TYR A 95 8.50 6.19 -1.09
N CYS A 96 9.29 6.27 -2.17
CA CYS A 96 10.01 7.49 -2.53
C CYS A 96 9.05 8.65 -2.83
N ALA A 97 8.00 8.41 -3.63
CA ALA A 97 7.00 9.43 -3.93
C ALA A 97 6.28 9.90 -2.65
N LEU A 98 5.91 8.95 -1.77
CA LEU A 98 5.26 9.24 -0.48
C LEU A 98 6.17 10.10 0.42
N PHE A 99 7.47 9.77 0.49
CA PHE A 99 8.46 10.56 1.22
C PHE A 99 8.50 12.01 0.72
N PHE A 100 8.62 12.21 -0.60
CA PHE A 100 8.71 13.56 -1.17
C PHE A 100 7.45 14.39 -0.95
N VAL A 101 6.25 13.81 -1.07
CA VAL A 101 5.00 14.56 -0.78
C VAL A 101 4.85 14.85 0.71
N CYS A 102 5.21 13.93 1.60
CA CYS A 102 5.18 14.17 3.04
C CYS A 102 6.16 15.27 3.46
N TYR A 103 7.38 15.25 2.92
CA TYR A 103 8.37 16.29 3.11
C TYR A 103 7.86 17.66 2.63
N ALA A 104 7.34 17.73 1.41
CA ALA A 104 6.79 18.97 0.86
C ALA A 104 5.61 19.50 1.68
N THR A 105 4.75 18.60 2.16
CA THR A 105 3.58 18.95 2.98
C THR A 105 3.97 19.47 4.36
N ASP A 106 5.03 18.95 4.98
CA ASP A 106 5.58 19.48 6.25
C ASP A 106 6.23 20.85 6.01
N TYR A 107 7.06 20.97 4.97
CA TYR A 107 7.76 22.21 4.63
C TYR A 107 6.80 23.38 4.35
N TYR A 108 5.78 23.16 3.54
CA TYR A 108 4.76 24.18 3.21
C TYR A 108 3.54 24.15 4.15
N GLY A 109 3.56 23.32 5.21
CA GLY A 109 2.36 22.98 5.99
C GLY A 109 1.66 24.18 6.63
N LEU A 110 2.42 25.06 7.29
CA LEU A 110 1.89 26.28 7.92
C LEU A 110 1.32 27.26 6.89
N TRP A 111 2.00 27.43 5.76
CA TRP A 111 1.57 28.31 4.68
C TRP A 111 0.27 27.80 4.03
N LEU A 112 0.23 26.50 3.73
CA LEU A 112 -0.97 25.85 3.22
C LEU A 112 -2.13 25.91 4.21
N GLN A 113 -1.87 25.73 5.50
CA GLN A 113 -2.92 25.82 6.53
C GLN A 113 -3.52 27.22 6.63
N THR A 114 -2.69 28.26 6.47
CA THR A 114 -3.09 29.66 6.59
C THR A 114 -3.85 30.16 5.35
N TYR A 115 -3.32 29.88 4.16
CA TYR A 115 -3.84 30.47 2.92
C TYR A 115 -4.65 29.50 2.05
N HIS A 116 -4.38 28.19 2.13
CA HIS A 116 -4.89 27.17 1.21
C HIS A 116 -5.35 25.90 1.91
N ARG A 117 -6.15 26.03 2.99
CA ARG A 117 -6.56 24.90 3.85
C ARG A 117 -7.27 23.77 3.08
N LYS A 118 -8.02 24.11 2.04
CA LYS A 118 -8.68 23.12 1.17
C LYS A 118 -7.66 22.31 0.37
N ASP A 119 -6.63 22.96 -0.18
CA ASP A 119 -5.55 22.27 -0.89
C ASP A 119 -4.72 21.39 0.05
N LEU A 120 -4.49 21.83 1.29
CA LEU A 120 -3.85 20.98 2.30
C LEU A 120 -4.65 19.70 2.56
N ALA A 121 -5.98 19.80 2.63
CA ALA A 121 -6.86 18.65 2.77
C ALA A 121 -6.81 17.75 1.53
N CYS A 122 -6.88 18.32 0.32
CA CYS A 122 -6.76 17.57 -0.92
C CYS A 122 -5.40 16.86 -1.04
N LEU A 123 -4.30 17.52 -0.66
CA LEU A 123 -2.96 16.93 -0.68
C LEU A 123 -2.87 15.71 0.26
N ARG A 124 -3.41 15.83 1.47
CA ARG A 124 -3.45 14.73 2.45
C ARG A 124 -4.36 13.59 2.01
N ILE A 125 -5.57 13.89 1.53
CA ILE A 125 -6.57 12.89 1.15
C ILE A 125 -6.22 12.28 -0.21
N LEU A 126 -6.12 13.07 -1.26
CA LEU A 126 -5.97 12.58 -2.62
C LEU A 126 -4.55 12.07 -2.92
N VAL A 127 -3.51 12.76 -2.43
CA VAL A 127 -2.12 12.40 -2.78
C VAL A 127 -1.51 11.47 -1.73
N GLN A 128 -1.40 11.91 -0.47
CA GLN A 128 -0.73 11.10 0.57
C GLN A 128 -1.47 9.79 0.87
N ASN A 129 -2.76 9.86 1.20
CA ASN A 129 -3.54 8.66 1.52
C ASN A 129 -3.74 7.76 0.29
N GLY A 130 -3.87 8.34 -0.91
CA GLY A 130 -3.95 7.59 -2.17
C GLY A 130 -2.69 6.78 -2.45
N LEU A 131 -1.53 7.45 -2.40
CA LEU A 131 -0.24 6.79 -2.52
C LEU A 131 -0.02 5.78 -1.40
N ALA A 132 -0.45 6.06 -0.17
CA ALA A 132 -0.34 5.11 0.93
C ALA A 132 -1.15 3.83 0.69
N VAL A 133 -2.40 3.91 0.22
CA VAL A 133 -3.20 2.72 -0.18
C VAL A 133 -2.40 1.89 -1.20
N TYR A 134 -1.91 2.56 -2.23
CA TYR A 134 -1.20 1.89 -3.31
C TYR A 134 0.11 1.26 -2.84
N THR A 135 0.90 1.99 -2.06
CA THR A 135 2.17 1.52 -1.47
C THR A 135 1.94 0.27 -0.64
N THR A 136 1.03 0.33 0.33
CA THR A 136 0.74 -0.77 1.25
C THR A 136 0.26 -2.00 0.50
N TRP A 137 -0.65 -1.83 -0.47
CA TRP A 137 -1.12 -2.96 -1.27
C TRP A 137 0.00 -3.57 -2.12
N THR A 138 0.87 -2.75 -2.73
CA THR A 138 1.98 -3.26 -3.54
C THR A 138 3.05 -3.97 -2.71
N SER A 139 3.30 -3.53 -1.47
CA SER A 139 4.09 -4.27 -0.47
C SER A 139 3.49 -5.66 -0.25
N ILE A 140 2.21 -5.75 0.10
CA ILE A 140 1.53 -7.03 0.35
C ILE A 140 1.54 -7.92 -0.89
N ALA A 141 1.22 -7.36 -2.07
CA ALA A 141 1.23 -8.09 -3.33
C ALA A 141 2.63 -8.62 -3.70
N SER A 142 3.69 -7.88 -3.35
CA SER A 142 5.07 -8.34 -3.53
C SER A 142 5.39 -9.54 -2.63
N LEU A 143 4.91 -9.55 -1.37
CA LEU A 143 5.10 -10.66 -0.44
C LEU A 143 4.35 -11.93 -0.86
N ILE A 144 3.15 -11.77 -1.42
CA ILE A 144 2.38 -12.88 -2.01
C ILE A 144 3.14 -13.47 -3.20
N ASN A 145 3.62 -12.63 -4.12
CA ASN A 145 4.43 -13.09 -5.25
C ASN A 145 5.77 -13.68 -4.83
N PHE A 146 6.38 -13.16 -3.77
CA PHE A 146 7.62 -13.70 -3.22
C PHE A 146 7.41 -15.12 -2.71
N SER A 147 6.36 -15.35 -1.92
CA SER A 147 5.97 -16.68 -1.45
C SER A 147 5.73 -17.64 -2.62
N LEU A 148 5.08 -17.17 -3.69
CA LEU A 148 4.85 -17.96 -4.90
C LEU A 148 6.15 -18.33 -5.61
N VAL A 149 7.05 -17.37 -5.83
CA VAL A 149 8.33 -17.61 -6.49
C VAL A 149 9.20 -18.59 -5.69
N LEU A 150 9.25 -18.45 -4.36
CA LEU A 150 9.94 -19.40 -3.48
C LEU A 150 9.37 -20.82 -3.64
N HIS A 151 8.05 -20.94 -3.66
CA HIS A 151 7.39 -22.23 -3.85
C HIS A 151 7.70 -22.85 -5.22
N LEU A 152 7.67 -22.04 -6.29
CA LEU A 152 8.05 -22.46 -7.64
C LEU A 152 9.52 -22.90 -7.74
N TRP A 153 10.38 -22.44 -6.84
CA TRP A 153 11.78 -22.85 -6.72
C TRP A 153 12.00 -24.03 -5.77
N GLY A 154 10.93 -24.69 -5.32
CA GLY A 154 10.99 -25.93 -4.54
C GLY A 154 10.99 -25.73 -3.02
N VAL A 155 10.78 -24.51 -2.52
CA VAL A 155 10.58 -24.28 -1.09
C VAL A 155 9.19 -24.76 -0.67
N ASP A 156 9.11 -25.41 0.49
CA ASP A 156 7.82 -25.86 1.03
C ASP A 156 6.84 -24.68 1.21
N LYS A 157 5.56 -24.92 0.91
CA LYS A 157 4.52 -23.90 0.93
C LYS A 157 4.40 -23.21 2.29
N SER A 158 4.55 -23.96 3.39
CA SER A 158 4.48 -23.40 4.74
C SER A 158 5.70 -22.53 5.07
N THR A 159 6.89 -22.93 4.61
CA THR A 159 8.13 -22.19 4.84
C THR A 159 8.15 -20.88 4.03
N ALA A 160 7.74 -20.94 2.77
CA ALA A 160 7.62 -19.75 1.92
C ALA A 160 6.57 -18.76 2.45
N ALA A 161 5.44 -19.26 2.97
CA ALA A 161 4.42 -18.45 3.62
C ALA A 161 4.96 -17.78 4.89
N THR A 162 5.65 -18.53 5.74
CA THR A 162 6.23 -18.03 7.00
C THR A 162 7.28 -16.95 6.74
N ALA A 163 8.14 -17.13 5.73
CA ALA A 163 9.12 -16.11 5.34
C ALA A 163 8.45 -14.78 4.96
N SER A 164 7.42 -14.82 4.13
CA SER A 164 6.64 -13.63 3.77
C SER A 164 5.91 -13.01 4.96
N LEU A 165 5.38 -13.82 5.89
CA LEU A 165 4.72 -13.33 7.10
C LEU A 165 5.71 -12.64 8.07
N CYS A 166 6.93 -13.14 8.19
CA CYS A 166 7.99 -12.49 8.97
C CYS A 166 8.33 -11.11 8.40
N ILE A 167 8.40 -10.99 7.07
CA ILE A 167 8.63 -9.69 6.42
C ILE A 167 7.43 -8.77 6.64
N LEU A 168 6.20 -9.25 6.49
CA LEU A 168 4.98 -8.48 6.78
C LEU A 168 4.96 -8.00 8.23
N PHE A 169 5.36 -8.85 9.18
CA PHE A 169 5.47 -8.46 10.58
C PHE A 169 6.50 -7.34 10.77
N ALA A 170 7.67 -7.43 10.13
CA ALA A 170 8.67 -6.37 10.17
C ALA A 170 8.13 -5.05 9.58
N GLU A 171 7.39 -5.09 8.47
CA GLU A 171 6.70 -3.91 7.91
C GLU A 171 5.68 -3.34 8.91
N VAL A 172 4.91 -4.18 9.59
CA VAL A 172 3.94 -3.75 10.64
C VAL A 172 4.64 -3.11 11.83
N VAL A 173 5.80 -3.61 12.24
CA VAL A 173 6.62 -3.00 13.30
C VAL A 173 7.11 -1.61 12.89
N ILE A 174 7.46 -1.40 11.62
CA ILE A 174 7.80 -0.06 11.11
C ILE A 174 6.61 0.89 11.22
N PHE A 175 5.36 0.42 11.03
CA PHE A 175 4.17 1.23 11.27
C PHE A 175 3.96 1.61 12.75
N ILE A 176 4.54 0.87 13.70
CA ILE A 176 4.58 1.32 15.10
C ILE A 176 5.46 2.58 15.22
N LEU A 177 6.58 2.65 14.50
CA LEU A 177 7.43 3.85 14.48
C LEU A 177 6.70 5.06 13.87
N GLU A 178 5.75 4.84 12.96
CA GLU A 178 4.92 5.92 12.42
C GLU A 178 4.04 6.61 13.47
N ASN A 179 3.63 5.88 14.51
CA ASN A 179 2.80 6.42 15.59
C ASN A 179 3.58 7.38 16.49
N TRP A 180 4.91 7.24 16.58
CA TRP A 180 5.73 7.98 17.53
C TRP A 180 6.77 8.87 16.86
N VAL A 181 7.64 8.28 16.03
CA VAL A 181 8.82 8.94 15.45
C VAL A 181 8.43 9.73 14.21
N LEU A 182 7.69 9.12 13.29
CA LEU A 182 7.36 9.74 12.01
C LEU A 182 6.06 10.55 12.05
N ASP A 183 5.39 10.65 13.21
CA ASP A 183 4.09 11.31 13.34
C ASP A 183 4.09 12.72 12.73
N ARG A 184 5.18 13.49 12.91
CA ARG A 184 5.30 14.83 12.34
C ARG A 184 4.95 14.88 10.84
N TRP A 185 5.46 13.92 10.06
CA TRP A 185 5.31 13.91 8.60
C TRP A 185 4.11 13.11 8.11
N VAL A 186 3.78 12.02 8.81
CA VAL A 186 2.79 11.05 8.33
C VAL A 186 1.48 11.05 9.14
N ARG A 187 1.27 12.01 10.05
CA ARG A 187 0.10 12.05 10.97
C ARG A 187 -1.21 11.72 10.27
N TYR A 188 -1.45 12.33 9.12
CA TYR A 188 -2.73 12.27 8.41
C TYR A 188 -2.85 11.08 7.46
N ILE A 189 -1.85 10.21 7.38
CA ILE A 189 -1.93 8.95 6.63
C ILE A 189 -2.63 7.92 7.52
N LEU A 190 -3.83 7.52 7.09
CA LEU A 190 -4.69 6.57 7.79
C LEU A 190 -5.00 5.34 6.95
N THR A 191 -4.87 5.44 5.63
CA THR A 191 -5.30 4.38 4.71
C THR A 191 -4.44 3.13 4.73
N VAL A 192 -3.22 3.19 5.26
CA VAL A 192 -2.35 2.00 5.45
C VAL A 192 -3.09 0.91 6.23
N TYR A 193 -3.71 1.27 7.36
CA TYR A 193 -4.31 0.27 8.26
C TYR A 193 -5.54 -0.44 7.65
N PRO A 194 -6.53 0.27 7.08
CA PRO A 194 -7.63 -0.39 6.37
C PRO A 194 -7.16 -1.36 5.27
N VAL A 195 -6.09 -1.04 4.55
CA VAL A 195 -5.53 -1.94 3.52
C VAL A 195 -4.97 -3.22 4.14
N VAL A 196 -4.16 -3.10 5.20
CA VAL A 196 -3.64 -4.25 5.95
C VAL A 196 -4.78 -5.09 6.53
N ILE A 197 -5.80 -4.45 7.13
CA ILE A 197 -6.99 -5.11 7.68
C ILE A 197 -7.73 -5.89 6.59
N VAL A 198 -8.02 -5.27 5.43
CA VAL A 198 -8.71 -5.94 4.32
C VAL A 198 -7.91 -7.13 3.79
N ALA A 199 -6.59 -7.01 3.69
CA ALA A 199 -5.72 -8.12 3.29
C ALA A 199 -5.71 -9.27 4.30
N LEU A 200 -5.64 -8.97 5.60
CA LEU A 200 -5.64 -9.97 6.66
C LEU A 200 -7.02 -10.63 6.83
N VAL A 201 -8.11 -9.87 6.72
CA VAL A 201 -9.48 -10.41 6.69
C VAL A 201 -9.66 -11.35 5.49
N GLY A 202 -9.14 -10.98 4.32
CA GLY A 202 -9.13 -11.85 3.14
C GLY A 202 -8.35 -13.15 3.34
N ASN A 203 -7.25 -13.10 4.10
CA ASN A 203 -6.46 -14.28 4.45
C ASN A 203 -7.19 -15.18 5.45
N VAL A 204 -7.70 -14.61 6.55
CA VAL A 204 -8.50 -15.36 7.52
C VAL A 204 -9.69 -16.01 6.82
N TYR A 205 -10.45 -15.28 6.01
CA TYR A 205 -11.61 -15.83 5.30
C TYR A 205 -11.27 -17.04 4.42
N LYS A 206 -10.10 -17.04 3.77
CA LYS A 206 -9.72 -18.12 2.83
C LYS A 206 -9.08 -19.32 3.52
N HIS A 207 -8.22 -19.06 4.51
CA HIS A 207 -7.35 -20.08 5.10
C HIS A 207 -7.84 -20.57 6.46
N PHE A 208 -9.02 -20.14 6.92
CA PHE A 208 -9.57 -20.57 8.20
C PHE A 208 -9.84 -22.08 8.22
N ASP A 209 -8.98 -22.80 8.93
CA ASP A 209 -9.13 -24.24 9.19
C ASP A 209 -9.20 -24.55 10.69
N LEU A 210 -10.27 -25.20 11.15
CA LEU A 210 -10.42 -25.57 12.57
C LEU A 210 -9.46 -26.70 12.99
N ASP A 211 -9.03 -27.52 12.03
CA ASP A 211 -8.20 -28.69 12.28
C ASP A 211 -6.69 -28.37 12.25
N ASP A 212 -6.28 -27.25 11.63
CA ASP A 212 -4.92 -26.67 11.70
C ASP A 212 -4.98 -25.20 12.16
N PRO A 213 -4.94 -24.93 13.48
CA PRO A 213 -5.11 -23.59 14.02
C PRO A 213 -3.89 -22.68 13.84
N THR A 214 -2.75 -23.23 13.41
CA THR A 214 -1.46 -22.53 13.43
C THR A 214 -1.43 -21.31 12.49
N PRO A 215 -1.77 -21.42 11.19
CA PRO A 215 -1.85 -20.28 10.28
C PRO A 215 -2.93 -19.27 10.70
N ASN A 216 -4.07 -19.76 11.20
CA ASN A 216 -5.17 -18.92 11.67
C ASN A 216 -4.74 -18.00 12.80
N SER A 217 -3.97 -18.54 13.75
CA SER A 217 -3.50 -17.78 14.90
C SER A 217 -2.62 -16.60 14.48
N VAL A 218 -1.73 -16.78 13.50
CA VAL A 218 -0.83 -15.72 13.01
C VAL A 218 -1.61 -14.61 12.32
N PHE A 219 -2.51 -14.96 11.39
CA PHE A 219 -3.33 -13.96 10.70
C PHE A 219 -4.23 -13.18 11.65
N MET A 220 -4.85 -13.87 12.63
CA MET A 220 -5.70 -13.22 13.63
C MET A 220 -4.92 -12.29 14.55
N VAL A 221 -3.72 -12.68 15.01
CA VAL A 221 -2.87 -11.82 15.85
C VAL A 221 -2.46 -10.56 15.09
N LEU A 222 -1.99 -10.70 13.84
CA LEU A 222 -1.64 -9.55 13.00
C LEU A 222 -2.85 -8.63 12.77
N LEU A 223 -4.04 -9.20 12.58
CA LEU A 223 -5.27 -8.45 12.36
C LEU A 223 -5.64 -7.63 13.61
N VAL A 224 -5.58 -8.24 14.79
CA VAL A 224 -5.85 -7.55 16.06
C VAL A 224 -4.85 -6.41 16.26
N VAL A 225 -3.55 -6.64 16.02
CA VAL A 225 -2.52 -5.61 16.11
C VAL A 225 -2.81 -4.47 15.12
N ALA A 226 -3.13 -4.77 13.86
CA ALA A 226 -3.47 -3.76 12.87
C ALA A 226 -4.69 -2.91 13.27
N CYS A 227 -5.73 -3.52 13.83
CA CYS A 227 -6.90 -2.83 14.35
C CYS A 227 -6.56 -1.90 15.54
N ILE A 228 -5.76 -2.37 16.50
CA ILE A 228 -5.33 -1.56 17.64
C ILE A 228 -4.52 -0.35 17.17
N LEU A 229 -3.58 -0.56 16.24
CA LEU A 229 -2.78 0.53 15.69
C LEU A 229 -3.64 1.54 14.92
N PHE A 230 -4.63 1.08 14.15
CA PHE A 230 -5.55 1.96 13.45
C PHE A 230 -6.33 2.86 14.42
N VAL A 231 -6.91 2.26 15.46
CA VAL A 231 -7.70 2.99 16.47
C VAL A 231 -6.81 4.00 17.21
N SER A 232 -5.62 3.58 17.63
CA SER A 232 -4.63 4.46 18.27
C SER A 232 -4.28 5.65 17.38
N ARG A 233 -4.01 5.40 16.10
CA ARG A 233 -3.67 6.46 15.13
C ARG A 233 -4.85 7.41 14.92
N PHE A 234 -6.04 6.88 14.73
CA PHE A 234 -7.26 7.68 14.55
C PHE A 234 -7.48 8.64 15.72
N PHE A 235 -7.38 8.15 16.96
CA PHE A 235 -7.51 9.02 18.14
C PHE A 235 -6.36 10.03 18.26
N THR A 236 -5.13 9.65 17.92
CA THR A 236 -3.97 10.56 17.91
C THR A 236 -4.19 11.72 16.93
N VAL A 237 -4.71 11.43 15.73
CA VAL A 237 -5.05 12.45 14.73
C VAL A 237 -6.14 13.37 15.26
N LEU A 238 -7.21 12.82 15.86
CA LEU A 238 -8.30 13.63 16.41
C LEU A 238 -7.85 14.54 17.56
N TRP A 239 -7.03 14.01 18.48
CA TRP A 239 -6.56 14.75 19.65
C TRP A 239 -5.63 15.90 19.26
N ARG A 240 -4.69 15.67 18.35
CA ARG A 240 -3.68 16.68 17.93
C ARG A 240 -4.20 17.68 16.90
N ASN A 241 -5.43 17.51 16.43
CA ASN A 241 -6.09 18.42 15.47
C ASN A 241 -7.18 19.29 16.13
N ARG A 242 -7.37 19.14 17.45
CA ARG A 242 -8.03 20.13 18.31
C ARG A 242 -7.01 21.16 18.77
#